data_AF-A0A2V7ESX7-F1
#
_entry.id   AF-A0A2V7ESX7-F1
#
_cell.length_a   1.000
_cell.length_b   1.000
_cell.length_c   1.000
_cell.angle_alpha   90.00
_cell.angle_beta   90.00
_cell.angle_gamma   90.00
#
_symmetry.space_group_name_H-M   'P 1'
#
loop_
_entity.id
_entity.type
_entity.pdbx_description
1 polymer ?
#
loop_
_entity_poly.entity_id
_entity_poly.type
_entity_poly.pdbx_seq_one_letter_code
_entity_poly.pdbx_strand_id
1 'polypeptide(L)'
;AGVEASDWSWDAQFLDVDLDGYEDLLITTGHLWDVMDADTWERIRTTFTGLEWRRELAQFPKLAVRSVAFRNNGDLTFSDVGEQWGFGADDAISHGMALADLDG
;
A
#
# COMPACT_ATOMS: atom_id res chain seq x y z
N ALA A 1 -3.71 10.38 16.07
CA ALA A 1 -2.41 10.30 15.38
C ALA A 1 -1.77 8.97 15.76
N GLY A 2 -1.39 8.17 14.77
CA GLY A 2 -1.02 6.75 14.87
C GLY A 2 -1.23 6.01 13.54
N VAL A 3 -1.05 6.73 12.42
CA VAL A 3 -1.26 6.24 11.04
C VAL A 3 0.08 6.12 10.30
N GLU A 4 1.18 6.01 11.04
CA GLU A 4 2.48 5.68 10.47
C GLU A 4 2.54 4.24 9.97
N ALA A 5 3.40 4.00 8.97
CA ALA A 5 3.73 2.68 8.40
C ALA A 5 2.74 2.09 7.37
N SER A 6 2.16 2.93 6.50
CA SER A 6 1.88 2.41 5.15
C SER A 6 3.23 2.32 4.42
N ASP A 7 3.54 1.15 3.86
CA ASP A 7 4.68 0.97 2.95
C ASP A 7 4.54 1.92 1.72
N TRP A 8 5.26 1.69 0.63
CA TRP A 8 5.08 2.49 -0.59
C TRP A 8 3.60 2.60 -0.98
N SER A 9 3.05 3.81 -0.80
CA SER A 9 1.62 4.11 -0.91
C SER A 9 1.30 4.83 -2.23
N TRP A 10 0.11 4.59 -2.76
CA TRP A 10 -0.34 5.18 -4.04
C TRP A 10 -1.55 6.08 -3.92
N ASP A 11 -2.48 5.73 -3.06
CA ASP A 11 -3.75 6.42 -2.90
C ASP A 11 -4.20 6.35 -1.45
N ALA A 12 -4.76 7.46 -0.96
CA ALA A 12 -5.26 7.61 0.40
C ALA A 12 -6.63 8.30 0.33
N GLN A 13 -7.66 7.64 0.86
CA GLN A 13 -9.04 8.14 0.79
C GLN A 13 -9.67 8.16 2.16
N PHE A 14 -10.49 9.20 2.37
CA PHE A 14 -11.36 9.33 3.54
C PHE A 14 -12.78 8.89 3.16
N LEU A 15 -13.34 7.97 3.95
CA LEU A 15 -14.68 7.41 3.76
C LEU A 15 -15.21 6.90 5.10
N ASP A 16 -16.47 7.20 5.44
CA ASP A 16 -17.18 6.59 6.58
C ASP A 16 -17.63 5.17 6.18
N VAL A 17 -16.83 4.15 6.50
CA VAL A 17 -17.02 2.78 6.02
C VAL A 17 -18.08 2.05 6.83
N ASP A 18 -18.16 2.31 8.14
CA ASP A 18 -19.09 1.64 9.05
C ASP A 18 -20.33 2.48 9.39
N LEU A 19 -20.47 3.66 8.78
CA LEU A 19 -21.60 4.58 8.87
C LEU A 19 -21.82 5.12 10.29
N ASP A 20 -20.74 5.30 11.06
CA ASP A 20 -20.79 5.83 12.41
C ASP A 20 -20.74 7.36 12.49
N GLY A 21 -20.57 8.03 11.34
CA GLY A 21 -20.52 9.48 11.20
C GLY A 21 -19.11 10.07 11.24
N TYR A 22 -18.07 9.24 11.30
CA TYR A 22 -16.67 9.67 11.24
C TYR A 22 -15.98 9.11 9.98
N GLU A 23 -15.27 9.96 9.24
CA GLU A 23 -14.51 9.48 8.08
C GLU A 23 -13.28 8.67 8.53
N ASP A 24 -13.16 7.46 7.99
CA ASP A 24 -12.04 6.54 8.16
C ASP A 24 -10.98 6.74 7.07
N LEU A 25 -9.76 6.26 7.28
CA LEU A 25 -8.65 6.40 6.34
C LEU A 25 -8.26 5.06 5.73
N LEU A 26 -8.34 4.94 4.41
CA LEU A 26 -7.94 3.76 3.65
C LEU A 26 -6.77 4.10 2.74
N ILE A 27 -5.73 3.25 2.72
CA ILE A 27 -4.49 3.49 1.97
C ILE A 27 -4.11 2.25 1.16
N THR A 28 -3.89 2.45 -0.14
CA THR A 28 -3.39 1.40 -1.04
C THR A 28 -1.86 1.41 -1.15
N THR A 29 -1.26 0.23 -1.23
CA THR A 29 0.19 0.04 -1.07
C THR A 29 0.78 -0.98 -2.05
N GLY A 30 2.11 -1.04 -2.08
CA GLY A 30 2.91 -2.03 -2.79
C GLY A 30 3.36 -1.57 -4.16
N HIS A 31 4.44 -2.11 -4.71
CA HIS A 31 5.01 -1.70 -5.99
C HIS A 31 5.46 -2.92 -6.80
N LEU A 32 5.30 -2.87 -8.12
CA LEU A 32 5.67 -4.01 -8.99
C LEU A 32 7.16 -4.36 -8.92
N TRP A 33 8.00 -3.38 -8.62
CA TRP A 33 9.45 -3.52 -8.45
C TRP A 33 9.91 -2.71 -7.24
N ASP A 34 10.53 -3.33 -6.25
CA ASP A 34 11.17 -2.62 -5.16
C ASP A 34 12.49 -1.98 -5.63
N VAL A 35 12.40 -0.88 -6.36
CA VAL A 35 13.58 -0.17 -6.90
C VAL A 35 14.45 0.47 -5.81
N MET A 36 14.01 0.43 -4.55
CA MET A 36 14.78 0.87 -3.40
C MET A 36 15.59 -0.25 -2.74
N ASP A 37 15.45 -1.50 -3.19
CA ASP A 37 16.20 -2.64 -2.68
C ASP A 37 17.71 -2.51 -2.98
N ALA A 38 18.48 -2.20 -1.93
CA ALA A 38 19.91 -1.92 -2.04
C ALA A 38 20.72 -3.18 -2.44
N ASP A 39 20.30 -4.35 -1.97
CA ASP A 39 20.96 -5.63 -2.26
C ASP A 39 20.84 -5.97 -3.75
N THR A 40 19.67 -5.73 -4.37
CA THR A 40 19.50 -5.87 -5.81
C THR A 40 20.37 -4.88 -6.58
N TRP A 41 20.48 -3.63 -6.13
CA TRP A 41 21.38 -2.67 -6.76
C TRP A 41 22.84 -3.13 -6.72
N GLU A 42 23.30 -3.67 -5.60
CA GLU A 42 24.66 -4.22 -5.48
C GLU A 42 24.87 -5.40 -6.42
N ARG A 43 23.92 -6.34 -6.47
CA ARG A 43 23.96 -7.48 -7.40
C ARG A 43 23.99 -7.04 -8.84
N ILE A 44 23.18 -6.04 -9.23
CA ILE A 44 23.17 -5.51 -10.59
C ILE A 44 24.54 -4.98 -10.98
N ARG A 45 25.12 -4.12 -10.13
CA ARG A 45 26.40 -3.47 -10.38
C ARG A 45 27.58 -4.43 -10.47
N THR A 46 27.53 -5.52 -9.70
CA THR A 46 28.64 -6.48 -9.60
C THR A 46 28.54 -7.62 -10.62
N THR A 47 27.33 -7.97 -11.06
CA THR A 47 27.09 -9.16 -11.89
C THR A 47 26.76 -8.82 -13.35
N PHE A 48 26.12 -7.68 -13.61
CA PHE A 48 25.64 -7.32 -14.94
C PHE A 48 26.33 -6.05 -15.44
N THR A 49 27.12 -6.15 -16.52
CA THR A 49 27.71 -4.98 -17.19
C THR A 49 26.85 -4.55 -18.37
N GLY A 50 26.34 -3.31 -18.36
CA GLY A 50 25.63 -2.72 -19.51
C GLY A 50 24.28 -3.35 -19.80
N LEU A 51 23.52 -3.71 -18.77
CA LEU A 51 22.21 -4.32 -18.93
C LEU A 51 21.19 -3.26 -19.40
N GLU A 52 20.31 -3.65 -20.32
CA GLU A 52 19.20 -2.79 -20.73
C GLU A 52 18.24 -2.53 -19.55
N TRP A 53 17.77 -1.29 -19.39
CA TRP A 53 16.99 -0.86 -18.22
C TRP A 53 15.78 -1.75 -17.91
N ARG A 54 15.09 -2.28 -18.94
CA ARG A 54 13.94 -3.20 -18.75
C ARG A 54 14.34 -4.52 -18.10
N ARG A 55 15.55 -5.00 -18.38
CA ARG A 55 16.09 -6.23 -17.79
C ARG A 55 16.62 -5.98 -16.39
N GLU A 56 17.10 -4.77 -16.11
CA GLU A 56 17.46 -4.33 -14.76
C GLU A 56 16.23 -4.28 -13.84
N LEU A 57 15.12 -3.69 -14.29
CA LEU A 57 13.86 -3.68 -13.52
C LEU A 57 13.40 -5.09 -13.14
N ALA A 58 13.51 -6.04 -14.06
CA ALA A 58 13.15 -7.43 -13.81
C ALA A 58 14.02 -8.13 -12.74
N GLN A 59 15.12 -7.53 -12.30
CA GLN A 59 15.94 -8.06 -11.21
C GLN A 59 15.39 -7.70 -9.83
N PHE A 60 14.64 -6.61 -9.70
CA PHE A 60 14.07 -6.19 -8.43
C PHE A 60 12.94 -7.12 -8.01
N PRO A 61 12.87 -7.46 -6.71
CA PRO A 61 11.73 -8.20 -6.19
C PRO A 61 10.46 -7.37 -6.30
N LYS A 62 9.30 -8.02 -6.20
CA LYS A 62 8.03 -7.32 -6.04
C LYS A 62 7.92 -6.82 -4.61
N LEU A 63 7.41 -5.61 -4.41
CA LEU A 63 7.01 -5.10 -3.11
C LEU A 63 5.50 -5.34 -2.94
N ALA A 64 5.12 -6.60 -2.70
CA ALA A 64 3.73 -6.92 -2.38
C ALA A 64 3.55 -6.82 -0.87
N VAL A 65 2.70 -5.89 -0.44
CA VAL A 65 2.46 -5.58 0.97
C VAL A 65 0.99 -5.26 1.16
N ARG A 66 0.42 -5.58 2.31
CA ARG A 66 -0.98 -5.28 2.60
C ARG A 66 -1.30 -3.79 2.50
N SER A 67 -2.48 -3.49 1.95
CA SER A 67 -3.10 -2.17 2.09
C SER A 67 -3.71 -2.03 3.49
N VAL A 68 -3.85 -0.80 4.00
CA VAL A 68 -4.24 -0.56 5.40
C VAL A 68 -5.52 0.25 5.50
N ALA A 69 -6.33 -0.05 6.51
CA ALA A 69 -7.53 0.70 6.85
C ALA A 69 -7.49 1.10 8.33
N PHE A 70 -7.77 2.37 8.59
CA PHE A 70 -7.72 2.97 9.90
C PHE A 70 -9.08 3.58 10.24
N ARG A 71 -9.76 2.99 11.22
CA ARG A 71 -11.04 3.50 11.72
C ARG A 71 -10.81 4.75 12.57
N ASN A 72 -11.59 5.78 12.35
CA ASN A 72 -11.54 7.00 13.15
C ASN A 72 -12.29 6.83 14.47
N ASN A 73 -11.62 7.05 15.60
CA ASN A 73 -12.23 6.83 16.92
C ASN A 73 -13.05 8.05 17.42
N GLY A 74 -13.14 9.14 16.63
CA GLY A 74 -13.89 10.36 16.97
C GLY A 74 -13.15 11.32 17.92
N ASP A 75 -11.94 10.98 18.34
CA ASP A 75 -11.13 11.74 19.31
C ASP A 75 -9.72 12.11 18.75
N LEU A 76 -9.62 12.20 17.41
CA LEU A 76 -8.37 12.40 16.66
C LEU A 76 -7.37 11.23 16.74
N THR A 77 -7.80 10.08 17.25
CA THR A 77 -7.06 8.81 17.17
C THR A 77 -7.66 7.87 16.13
N PHE A 78 -6.86 6.88 15.72
CA PHE A 78 -7.23 5.91 14.71
C PHE A 78 -6.88 4.50 15.18
N SER A 79 -7.66 3.51 14.75
CA SER A 79 -7.43 2.09 15.03
C SER A 79 -7.21 1.33 13.73
N ASP A 80 -6.17 0.49 13.64
CA ASP A 80 -6.00 -0.42 12.49
C ASP A 80 -7.13 -1.47 12.51
N VAL A 81 -7.90 -1.49 11.44
CA VAL A 81 -9.06 -2.37 11.25
C VAL A 81 -8.99 -3.12 9.92
N GLY A 82 -7.85 -3.10 9.22
CA GLY A 82 -7.71 -3.70 7.89
C GLY A 82 -8.15 -5.17 7.86
N GLU A 83 -7.65 -5.98 8.79
CA GLU A 83 -8.03 -7.39 8.92
C GLU A 83 -9.51 -7.56 9.26
N GLN A 84 -10.05 -6.74 10.17
CA GLN A 84 -11.45 -6.81 10.58
C GLN A 84 -12.42 -6.49 9.44
N TRP A 85 -12.08 -5.51 8.61
CA TRP A 85 -12.89 -5.10 7.46
C TRP A 85 -12.59 -5.92 6.20
N GLY A 86 -11.61 -6.83 6.26
CA GLY A 86 -11.14 -7.58 5.09
C GLY A 86 -10.44 -6.71 4.05
N PHE A 87 -10.04 -5.48 4.41
CA PHE A 87 -9.29 -4.59 3.55
C PHE A 87 -7.79 -4.91 3.65
N GLY A 88 -7.16 -5.22 2.52
CA GLY A 88 -5.75 -5.62 2.51
C GLY A 88 -5.48 -6.92 3.27
N ALA A 89 -6.40 -7.88 3.22
CA ALA A 89 -6.26 -9.18 3.91
C ALA A 89 -5.00 -9.97 3.50
N ASP A 90 -4.53 -9.76 2.27
CA ASP A 90 -3.34 -10.41 1.72
C ASP A 90 -2.31 -9.36 1.24
N ASP A 91 -1.04 -9.76 1.17
CA ASP A 91 0.00 -8.98 0.53
C ASP A 91 -0.29 -8.84 -0.96
N ALA A 92 -0.41 -7.60 -1.43
CA ALA A 92 -0.80 -7.28 -2.79
C ALA A 92 -0.05 -6.06 -3.32
N ILE A 93 -0.25 -5.77 -4.61
CA ILE A 93 0.17 -4.52 -5.22
C ILE A 93 -1.10 -3.80 -5.67
N SER A 94 -1.42 -2.72 -4.98
CA SER A 94 -2.61 -1.91 -5.19
C SER A 94 -2.19 -0.48 -5.53
N HIS A 95 -2.43 -0.06 -6.77
CA HIS A 95 -2.00 1.26 -7.26
C HIS A 95 -3.06 2.36 -7.10
N GLY A 96 -4.22 2.04 -6.55
CA GLY A 96 -5.31 2.99 -6.36
C GLY A 96 -6.61 2.31 -5.97
N MET A 97 -7.61 3.13 -5.65
CA MET A 97 -8.93 2.69 -5.20
C MET A 97 -10.04 3.53 -5.84
N ALA A 98 -11.22 2.95 -5.98
CA ALA A 98 -12.42 3.63 -6.44
C ALA A 98 -13.58 3.33 -5.49
N LEU A 99 -14.41 4.34 -5.23
CA LEU A 99 -15.57 4.23 -4.34
C LEU A 99 -16.86 4.17 -5.15
N ALA A 100 -17.81 3.37 -4.69
CA ALA A 100 -19.15 3.28 -5.26
C ALA A 100 -20.18 3.00 -4.17
N ASP A 101 -21.31 3.67 -4.28
CA ASP A 101 -22.53 3.38 -3.53
C ASP A 101 -23.47 2.54 -4.41
N LEU A 102 -24.07 1.48 -3.85
CA LEU A 102 -24.79 0.46 -4.63
C LEU A 102 -26.29 0.40 -4.31
N ASP A 103 -26.80 1.16 -3.34
CA ASP A 103 -28.19 1.07 -2.87
C ASP A 103 -28.99 2.38 -2.85
N GLY A 104 -28.70 3.31 -3.78
CA GLY A 104 -29.42 4.58 -3.95
C GLY A 104 -30.93 4.53 -4.18
#